data_AF-A0A5N5DXG6-F1
#
_entry.id   AF-A0A5N5DXG6-F1
#
_cell.length_a   1.000
_cell.length_b   1.000
_cell.length_c   1.000
_cell.angle_alpha   90.00
_cell.angle_beta   90.00
_cell.angle_gamma   90.00
#
_symmetry.space_group_name_H-M   'P 1'
#
loop_
_entity.id
_entity.type
_entity.pdbx_description
1 polymer ?
#
loop_
_entity_poly.entity_id
_entity_poly.type
_entity_poly.pdbx_seq_one_letter_code
_entity_poly.pdbx_strand_id
1 'polypeptide(L)'
;AEVELWPDENNGTPVTAYEYDSLLERIEFMYGMLGKLALRAGEQTPRMPVPPDPLDPLGSRLYALARSIPMGDADRLAILTAPGADERIRTLSEAVENTIEVAQFNLL
;
A
#
# COMPACT_ATOMS: atom_id res chain seq x y z
N ALA A 1 -29.90 15.76 -6.88
CA ALA A 1 -29.35 14.39 -6.96
C ALA A 1 -28.67 14.12 -5.64
N GLU A 2 -29.05 13.07 -4.91
CA GLU A 2 -28.42 12.73 -3.63
C GLU A 2 -27.57 11.47 -3.81
N VAL A 3 -26.26 11.65 -3.67
CA VAL A 3 -25.30 10.58 -3.43
C VAL A 3 -24.53 10.98 -2.19
N GLU A 4 -24.65 10.20 -1.14
CA GLU A 4 -23.71 10.22 -0.02
C GLU A 4 -23.37 8.78 0.31
N LEU A 5 -22.12 8.40 0.04
CA LEU A 5 -21.48 7.24 0.66
C LEU A 5 -20.00 7.56 0.90
N TRP A 6 -19.47 6.91 1.94
CA TRP A 6 -18.13 6.86 2.54
C TRP A 6 -17.91 7.53 3.88
N PRO A 7 -17.81 6.68 4.91
CA PRO A 7 -16.71 6.76 5.87
C PRO A 7 -15.65 5.64 5.73
N ASP A 8 -15.94 4.60 4.95
CA ASP A 8 -15.09 3.45 4.51
C ASP A 8 -15.97 2.35 3.87
N GLU A 9 -17.28 2.53 4.03
CA GLU A 9 -18.46 1.92 3.40
C GLU A 9 -18.24 0.61 2.65
N ASN A 10 -18.80 -0.42 3.30
CA ASN A 10 -18.54 -1.83 3.11
C ASN A 10 -19.79 -2.49 2.51
N ASN A 11 -19.68 -2.97 1.27
CA ASN A 11 -20.68 -3.82 0.61
C ASN A 11 -20.17 -5.27 0.41
N GLY A 12 -19.07 -5.64 1.09
CA GLY A 12 -18.32 -6.88 0.89
C GLY A 12 -17.91 -7.58 2.19
N THR A 13 -17.13 -8.64 2.04
CA THR A 13 -16.61 -9.44 3.17
C THR A 13 -15.70 -8.56 4.04
N PRO A 14 -15.85 -8.57 5.38
CA PRO A 14 -14.97 -7.80 6.27
C PRO A 14 -13.50 -8.14 6.03
N VAL A 15 -12.66 -7.11 5.89
CA VAL A 15 -11.20 -7.29 5.87
C VAL A 15 -10.79 -7.95 7.18
N THR A 16 -10.14 -9.10 7.06
CA THR A 16 -9.57 -9.80 8.19
C THR A 16 -8.31 -9.07 8.67
N ALA A 17 -8.04 -9.05 9.97
CA ALA A 17 -6.81 -8.47 10.51
C ALA A 17 -5.55 -9.03 9.81
N TYR A 18 -5.63 -10.30 9.40
CA TYR A 18 -4.58 -11.00 8.66
C TYR A 18 -4.23 -10.35 7.31
N GLU A 19 -5.19 -9.79 6.58
CA GLU A 19 -4.92 -9.15 5.29
C GLU A 19 -4.12 -7.85 5.45
N TYR A 20 -4.40 -7.10 6.52
CA TYR A 20 -3.65 -5.89 6.84
C TYR A 20 -2.21 -6.20 7.26
N ASP A 21 -2.02 -7.19 8.13
CA ASP A 21 -0.68 -7.63 8.55
C ASP A 21 0.13 -8.15 7.35
N SER A 22 -0.53 -8.95 6.51
CA SER A 22 0.02 -9.44 5.24
C SER A 22 0.48 -8.32 4.29
N LEU A 23 -0.26 -7.21 4.24
CA LEU A 23 0.15 -6.03 3.47
C LEU A 23 1.40 -5.37 4.09
N LEU A 24 1.46 -5.21 5.42
CA LEU A 24 2.62 -4.63 6.10
C LEU A 24 3.90 -5.44 5.86
N GLU A 25 3.81 -6.77 5.92
CA GLU A 25 4.94 -7.66 5.61
C GLU A 25 5.45 -7.48 4.17
N ARG A 26 4.54 -7.32 3.22
CA ARG A 26 4.90 -7.05 1.81
C ARG A 26 5.56 -5.69 1.63
N ILE A 27 5.07 -4.66 2.32
CA ILE A 27 5.68 -3.32 2.30
C ILE A 27 7.10 -3.39 2.88
N GLU A 28 7.30 -4.06 4.01
CA GLU A 28 8.63 -4.26 4.59
C GLU A 28 9.57 -4.94 3.60
N PHE A 29 9.11 -6.03 2.97
CA PHE A 29 9.87 -6.75 1.96
C PHE A 29 10.24 -5.85 0.77
N MET A 30 9.28 -5.10 0.23
CA MET A 30 9.47 -4.13 -0.85
C MET A 30 10.55 -3.11 -0.48
N TYR A 31 10.47 -2.50 0.70
CA TYR A 31 11.46 -1.53 1.17
C TYR A 31 12.86 -2.15 1.33
N GLY A 32 12.94 -3.41 1.78
CA GLY A 32 14.19 -4.16 1.80
C GLY A 32 14.82 -4.31 0.40
N MET A 33 14.00 -4.55 -0.63
CA MET A 33 14.46 -4.66 -2.02
C MET A 33 14.88 -3.31 -2.60
N LEU A 34 14.10 -2.25 -2.36
CA LEU A 34 14.46 -0.89 -2.74
C LEU A 34 15.76 -0.44 -2.07
N GLY A 35 15.97 -0.82 -0.80
CA GLY A 35 17.23 -0.58 -0.10
C GLY A 35 18.44 -1.24 -0.78
N LYS A 36 18.30 -2.50 -1.24
CA LYS A 36 19.36 -3.20 -1.99
C LYS A 36 19.67 -2.49 -3.31
N LEU A 37 18.65 -2.02 -4.03
CA LEU A 37 18.82 -1.25 -5.26
C LEU A 37 19.55 0.08 -5.01
N ALA A 38 19.13 0.84 -4.00
CA ALA A 38 19.77 2.10 -3.63
C ALA A 38 21.26 1.90 -3.28
N LEU A 39 21.59 0.86 -2.51
CA LEU A 39 22.97 0.52 -2.20
C LEU A 39 23.79 0.18 -3.45
N ARG A 40 23.23 -0.55 -4.42
CA ARG A 40 23.89 -0.87 -5.71
C ARG A 40 24.15 0.40 -6.53
N ALA A 41 23.25 1.38 -6.46
CA ALA A 41 23.37 2.67 -7.14
C ALA A 41 24.29 3.67 -6.40
N GLY A 42 24.70 3.38 -5.17
CA GLY A 42 25.42 4.33 -4.31
C GLY A 42 24.53 5.46 -3.78
N GLU A 43 23.22 5.24 -3.75
CA GLU A 43 22.21 6.19 -3.28
C GLU A 43 21.79 5.91 -1.83
N GLN A 44 21.07 6.87 -1.24
CA GLN A 44 20.52 6.71 0.10
C GLN A 44 19.35 5.72 0.09
N THR A 45 19.33 4.81 1.07
CA THR A 45 18.27 3.83 1.20
C THR A 45 16.94 4.50 1.57
N PRO A 46 15.82 4.13 0.93
CA PRO A 46 14.51 4.64 1.31
C PRO A 46 14.19 4.28 2.76
N ARG A 47 13.69 5.26 3.52
CA ARG A 47 13.28 5.03 4.91
C ARG A 47 11.93 4.33 4.92
N MET A 48 11.85 3.20 5.63
CA MET A 48 10.58 2.50 5.85
C MET A 48 9.57 3.43 6.54
N PRO A 49 8.30 3.42 6.11
CA PRO A 49 7.25 4.20 6.76
C PRO A 49 6.98 3.70 8.17
N VAL A 50 6.57 4.63 9.03
CA VAL A 50 6.02 4.26 10.34
C VAL A 50 4.59 3.76 10.11
N PRO A 51 4.24 2.57 10.63
CA PRO A 51 2.87 2.09 10.55
C PRO A 51 1.89 3.10 11.20
N PRO A 52 0.71 3.34 10.61
CA PRO A 52 -0.29 4.23 11.18
C PRO A 52 -0.87 3.66 12.48
N ASP A 53 -1.52 4.50 13.28
CA ASP A 53 -2.07 4.10 14.58
C ASP A 53 -3.11 2.97 14.39
N PRO A 54 -2.97 1.82 15.07
CA PRO A 54 -3.95 0.73 14.98
C PRO A 54 -5.39 1.14 15.34
N LEU A 55 -5.56 2.22 16.11
CA LEU A 55 -6.87 2.76 16.49
C LEU A 55 -7.53 3.58 15.37
N ASP A 56 -6.79 3.96 14.33
CA ASP A 56 -7.36 4.68 13.18
C ASP A 56 -8.28 3.77 12.36
N PRO A 57 -9.33 4.32 11.73
CA PRO A 57 -10.14 3.59 10.75
C PRO A 57 -9.27 2.96 9.66
N LEU A 58 -9.60 1.74 9.23
CA LEU A 58 -8.80 1.00 8.26
C LEU A 58 -8.58 1.81 6.98
N GLY A 59 -9.62 2.49 6.49
CA GLY A 59 -9.51 3.35 5.32
C GLY A 59 -8.44 4.44 5.46
N SER A 60 -8.36 5.09 6.62
CA SER A 60 -7.35 6.11 6.93
C SER A 60 -5.94 5.52 7.01
N ARG A 61 -5.80 4.36 7.64
CA ARG A 61 -4.52 3.63 7.70
C ARG A 61 -4.01 3.27 6.30
N LEU A 62 -4.88 2.78 5.42
CA LEU A 62 -4.53 2.43 4.04
C LEU A 62 -4.10 3.66 3.24
N TYR A 63 -4.74 4.83 3.43
CA TYR A 63 -4.29 6.07 2.79
C TYR A 63 -2.93 6.55 3.31
N ALA A 64 -2.70 6.44 4.61
CA ALA A 64 -1.41 6.78 5.20
C ALA A 64 -0.28 5.91 4.63
N LEU A 65 -0.52 4.60 4.50
CA LEU A 65 0.41 3.68 3.86
C LEU A 65 0.63 4.02 2.38
N ALA A 66 -0.43 4.20 1.59
CA ALA A 66 -0.34 4.50 0.16
C ALA A 66 0.46 5.79 -0.12
N ARG A 67 0.32 6.82 0.73
CA ARG A 67 1.11 8.07 0.62
C ARG A 67 2.61 7.84 0.79
N SER A 68 2.99 6.85 1.58
CA SER A 68 4.38 6.57 1.90
C SER A 68 5.07 5.66 0.89
N ILE A 69 4.32 4.97 0.03
CA ILE A 69 4.86 3.99 -0.91
C ILE A 69 5.21 4.68 -2.23
N PRO A 70 6.41 4.44 -2.80
CA PRO A 70 6.75 4.94 -4.13
C PRO A 70 5.95 4.15 -5.17
N MET A 71 4.99 4.82 -5.80
CA MET A 71 4.11 4.24 -6.82
C MET A 71 3.76 5.27 -7.90
N GLY A 72 3.30 4.81 -9.05
CA GLY A 72 2.89 5.67 -10.16
C GLY A 72 1.57 6.39 -9.89
N ASP A 73 1.29 7.44 -10.66
CA ASP A 73 0.04 8.21 -10.51
C ASP A 73 -1.20 7.38 -10.83
N ALA A 74 -1.08 6.38 -11.72
CA ALA A 74 -2.16 5.44 -12.02
C ALA A 74 -2.54 4.60 -10.78
N ASP A 75 -1.56 4.05 -10.06
CA ASP A 75 -1.79 3.27 -8.85
C ASP A 75 -2.40 4.13 -7.74
N ARG A 76 -1.89 5.36 -7.57
CA ARG A 76 -2.44 6.32 -6.60
C ARG A 76 -3.90 6.63 -6.88
N LEU A 77 -4.23 6.88 -8.14
CA LEU A 77 -5.61 7.13 -8.55
C LEU A 77 -6.49 5.90 -8.31
N ALA A 78 -6.02 4.70 -8.67
CA ALA A 78 -6.77 3.47 -8.45
C ALA A 78 -7.12 3.28 -6.95
N ILE A 79 -6.14 3.46 -6.06
CA ILE A 79 -6.32 3.39 -4.60
C ILE A 79 -7.28 4.49 -4.11
N LEU A 80 -7.14 5.71 -4.63
CA LEU A 80 -7.99 6.84 -4.24
C LEU A 80 -9.45 6.60 -4.64
N THR A 81 -9.68 6.02 -5.81
CA THR A 81 -11.01 5.71 -6.36
C THR A 81 -11.59 4.39 -5.85
N ALA A 82 -10.84 3.63 -5.05
CA ALA A 82 -11.27 2.33 -4.55
C ALA A 82 -12.55 2.44 -3.69
N PRO A 83 -13.61 1.70 -4.03
CA PRO A 83 -14.93 1.87 -3.43
C PRO A 83 -15.11 1.52 -1.94
N GLY A 84 -14.08 1.06 -1.24
CA GLY A 84 -14.16 0.65 0.16
C GLY A 84 -12.78 0.31 0.72
N ALA A 85 -12.67 0.12 2.04
CA ALA A 85 -11.40 -0.26 2.65
C ALA A 85 -10.91 -1.66 2.20
N ASP A 86 -11.82 -2.57 1.91
CA ASP A 86 -11.61 -3.92 1.37
C ASP A 86 -11.02 -3.92 -0.05
N GLU A 87 -11.63 -3.16 -0.95
CA GLU A 87 -11.11 -3.04 -2.31
C GLU A 87 -9.80 -2.25 -2.31
N ARG A 88 -9.68 -1.25 -1.43
CA ARG A 88 -8.45 -0.45 -1.30
C ARG A 88 -7.27 -1.28 -0.80
N ILE A 89 -7.47 -2.19 0.16
CA ILE A 89 -6.36 -3.05 0.62
C ILE A 89 -5.92 -4.00 -0.50
N ARG A 90 -6.84 -4.52 -1.31
CA ARG A 90 -6.50 -5.34 -2.48
C ARG A 90 -5.73 -4.53 -3.53
N THR A 91 -6.23 -3.36 -3.91
CA THR A 91 -5.55 -2.49 -4.90
C THR A 91 -4.17 -2.05 -4.41
N LEU A 92 -4.05 -1.70 -3.12
CA LEU A 92 -2.75 -1.35 -2.54
C LEU A 92 -1.79 -2.55 -2.52
N SER A 93 -2.28 -3.75 -2.19
CA SER A 93 -1.48 -4.98 -2.21
C SER A 93 -0.96 -5.29 -3.61
N GLU A 94 -1.80 -5.15 -4.64
CA GLU A 94 -1.42 -5.32 -6.05
C GLU A 94 -0.34 -4.32 -6.48
N ALA A 95 -0.48 -3.04 -6.11
CA ALA A 95 0.53 -2.02 -6.41
C ALA A 95 1.89 -2.30 -5.74
N VAL A 96 1.87 -2.78 -4.49
CA VAL A 96 3.08 -3.18 -3.77
C VAL A 96 3.72 -4.40 -4.43
N GLU A 97 2.95 -5.41 -4.81
CA GLU A 97 3.46 -6.60 -5.50
C GLU A 97 4.12 -6.24 -6.84
N ASN A 98 3.46 -5.42 -7.66
CA ASN A 98 4.04 -4.94 -8.92
C ASN A 98 5.38 -4.22 -8.70
N THR A 99 5.48 -3.41 -7.64
CA THR A 99 6.72 -2.71 -7.29
C THR A 99 7.82 -3.69 -6.86
N ILE A 100 7.45 -4.73 -6.12
CA ILE A 100 8.35 -5.82 -5.74
C ILE A 100 8.87 -6.54 -6.99
N GLU A 101 7.99 -6.92 -7.92
CA GLU A 101 8.35 -7.61 -9.16
C GLU A 101 9.34 -6.79 -9.99
N VAL A 102 9.08 -5.48 -10.15
CA VAL A 102 10.00 -4.56 -10.83
C VAL A 102 11.34 -4.48 -10.10
N ALA A 103 11.34 -4.33 -8.76
CA ALA A 103 12.57 -4.25 -7.99
C ALA A 103 13.39 -5.54 -8.07
N GLN A 104 12.73 -6.70 -8.02
CA GLN A 104 13.36 -8.01 -8.21
C GLN A 104 14.01 -8.14 -9.57
N PHE A 105 13.29 -7.78 -10.65
CA PHE A 105 13.84 -7.82 -12.00
C PHE A 105 15.12 -6.99 -12.15
N ASN A 106 15.18 -5.82 -11.50
CA ASN A 106 16.37 -4.94 -11.51
C ASN A 106 17.53 -5.44 -10.63
N LEU A 107 17.28 -6.41 -9.75
CA LEU A 107 18.30 -7.01 -8.87
C LEU A 107 18.92 -8.29 -9.46
N LEU A 108 18.34 -8.85 -10.52
CA LEU A 108 18.97 -9.90 -11.34
C LEU A 108 20.24 -9.36 -12.04
#